data_AF-A0A136N7R8-F1
#
_entry.id   AF-A0A136N7R8-F1
#
_cell.length_a   1.000
_cell.length_b   1.000
_cell.length_c   1.000
_cell.angle_alpha   90.00
_cell.angle_beta   90.00
_cell.angle_gamma   90.00
#
_symmetry.space_group_name_H-M   'P 1'
#
loop_
_entity.id
_entity.type
_entity.pdbx_description
1 polymer ?
#
loop_
_entity_poly.entity_id
_entity_poly.type
_entity_poly.pdbx_seq_one_letter_code
_entity_poly.pdbx_strand_id
1 'polypeptide(L)'
;MSKAQGSRTDKEQVDFLMNLSQQRQSQGKEIYEASCVKCHKLHSPDQFNSIDWVKIMKKMGPKAHLDEIQYNKISLYLVQNAKH
;
A
#
# COMPACT_ATOMS: atom_id res chain seq x y z
N MET A 1 -10.98 -14.83 8.38
CA MET A 1 -9.94 -14.42 9.34
C MET A 1 -9.04 -13.41 8.64
N SER A 2 -9.17 -12.14 8.98
CA SER A 2 -8.37 -11.08 8.34
C SER A 2 -6.91 -11.21 8.75
N LYS A 3 -6.01 -11.22 7.78
CA LYS A 3 -4.57 -11.40 8.02
C LYS A 3 -3.98 -10.02 8.29
N ALA A 4 -3.41 -9.84 9.49
CA ALA A 4 -2.80 -8.58 9.93
C ALA A 4 -1.82 -7.99 8.88
N GLN A 5 -1.68 -6.66 8.90
CA GLN A 5 -0.76 -5.91 8.06
C GLN A 5 0.63 -6.55 8.05
N GLY A 6 1.05 -7.05 6.89
CA GLY A 6 2.40 -7.58 6.73
C GLY A 6 2.63 -9.03 7.17
N SER A 7 1.60 -9.84 7.41
CA SER A 7 1.76 -11.28 7.72
C SER A 7 2.24 -12.13 6.54
N ARG A 8 2.29 -11.56 5.32
CA ARG A 8 2.72 -12.21 4.08
C ARG A 8 4.17 -11.84 3.75
N THR A 9 4.87 -12.70 3.01
CA THR A 9 6.13 -12.29 2.36
C THR A 9 5.88 -11.13 1.40
N ASP A 10 6.92 -10.40 1.02
CA ASP A 10 6.76 -9.21 0.17
C ASP A 10 6.14 -9.56 -1.20
N LYS A 11 6.57 -10.70 -1.78
CA LYS A 11 6.04 -11.21 -3.05
C LYS A 11 4.57 -11.62 -2.94
N GLU A 12 4.23 -12.40 -1.93
CA GLU A 12 2.84 -12.82 -1.69
C GLU A 12 1.91 -11.63 -1.42
N GLN A 13 2.43 -10.57 -0.80
CA GLN A 13 1.65 -9.35 -0.60
C GLN A 13 1.41 -8.62 -1.93
N VAL A 14 2.40 -8.53 -2.82
CA VAL A 14 2.20 -7.96 -4.17
C VAL A 14 1.14 -8.77 -4.93
N ASP A 15 1.25 -10.10 -4.94
CA ASP A 15 0.29 -10.99 -5.63
C ASP A 15 -1.13 -10.83 -5.07
N PHE A 16 -1.26 -10.74 -3.75
CA PHE A 16 -2.53 -10.48 -3.09
C PHE A 16 -3.14 -9.14 -3.51
N LEU A 17 -2.35 -8.05 -3.52
CA LEU A 17 -2.82 -6.72 -3.91
C LEU A 17 -3.28 -6.71 -5.37
N MET A 18 -2.51 -7.30 -6.28
CA MET A 18 -2.89 -7.37 -7.70
C MET A 18 -4.18 -8.14 -7.93
N ASN A 19 -4.43 -9.23 -7.20
CA ASN A 19 -5.70 -9.95 -7.26
C ASN A 19 -6.87 -9.15 -6.66
N LEU A 20 -6.62 -8.37 -5.60
CA LEU A 20 -7.61 -7.46 -5.02
C LEU A 20 -8.08 -6.40 -6.03
N SER A 21 -7.18 -5.96 -6.91
CA SER A 21 -7.49 -4.99 -7.96
C SER A 21 -8.55 -5.49 -8.95
N GLN A 22 -8.54 -6.79 -9.24
CA GLN A 22 -9.53 -7.44 -10.12
C GLN A 22 -10.93 -7.41 -9.50
N GLN A 23 -11.04 -7.23 -8.18
CA GLN A 23 -12.29 -7.16 -7.42
C GLN A 23 -12.78 -5.71 -7.19
N ARG A 24 -12.15 -4.70 -7.83
CA ARG A 24 -12.47 -3.25 -7.77
C ARG A 24 -12.67 -2.67 -6.35
N GLN A 25 -11.58 -2.20 -5.74
CA GLN A 25 -11.59 -1.35 -4.53
C GLN A 25 -10.75 -0.06 -4.69
N SER A 26 -10.95 0.75 -5.73
CA SER A 26 -10.07 1.90 -5.99
C SER A 26 -10.53 3.20 -5.31
N GLN A 27 -10.18 3.37 -4.03
CA GLN A 27 -10.11 4.67 -3.32
C GLN A 27 -8.68 4.94 -2.78
N GLY A 28 -7.68 4.15 -3.19
CA GLY A 28 -6.33 4.19 -2.62
C GLY A 28 -5.62 5.53 -2.78
N LYS A 29 -5.81 6.21 -3.92
CA LYS A 29 -5.20 7.51 -4.20
C LYS A 29 -5.63 8.59 -3.21
N GLU A 30 -6.93 8.76 -2.99
CA GLU A 30 -7.47 9.79 -2.09
C GLU A 30 -6.98 9.59 -0.66
N ILE A 31 -7.00 8.34 -0.17
CA ILE A 31 -6.52 8.02 1.17
C ILE A 31 -5.01 8.25 1.25
N TYR A 32 -4.25 7.89 0.21
CA TYR A 32 -2.81 8.12 0.14
C TYR A 32 -2.46 9.62 0.24
N GLU A 33 -3.07 10.44 -0.61
CA GLU A 33 -2.83 11.89 -0.65
C GLU A 33 -3.26 12.57 0.65
N ALA A 34 -4.36 12.13 1.28
CA ALA A 34 -4.84 12.70 2.53
C ALA A 34 -4.06 12.23 3.78
N SER A 35 -3.52 11.01 3.77
CA SER A 35 -2.94 10.38 4.96
C SER A 35 -1.42 10.44 4.99
N CYS A 36 -0.76 10.24 3.85
CA CYS A 36 0.69 10.10 3.78
C CYS A 36 1.45 11.44 3.76
N VAL A 37 0.75 12.57 3.59
CA VAL A 37 1.31 13.93 3.74
C VAL A 37 1.46 14.39 5.19
N LYS A 38 0.82 13.69 6.15
CA LYS A 38 0.66 14.20 7.52
C LYS A 38 1.96 14.24 8.33
N CYS A 39 2.94 13.40 8.00
CA CYS A 39 4.16 13.23 8.80
C CYS A 39 5.45 13.56 8.03
N HIS A 40 5.44 13.54 6.71
CA HIS A 40 6.58 13.84 5.84
C HIS A 40 6.09 14.19 4.43
N LYS A 41 7.02 14.60 3.55
CA LYS A 41 6.70 14.86 2.15
C LYS A 41 6.07 13.63 1.50
N LEU A 42 5.06 13.85 0.65
CA LEU A 42 4.45 12.78 -0.13
C LEU A 42 5.44 12.27 -1.17
N HIS A 43 5.68 10.96 -1.15
CA HIS A 43 6.50 10.29 -2.14
C HIS A 43 5.72 10.12 -3.45
N SER A 44 6.39 10.19 -4.60
CA SER A 44 5.72 9.92 -5.87
C SER A 44 5.49 8.40 -6.00
N PRO A 45 4.31 7.90 -6.42
CA PRO A 45 4.06 6.46 -6.54
C PRO A 45 5.05 5.72 -7.46
N ASP A 46 5.61 6.39 -8.47
CA ASP A 46 6.60 5.86 -9.41
C ASP A 46 8.05 5.93 -8.88
N GLN A 47 8.25 6.37 -7.63
CA GLN A 47 9.58 6.51 -7.04
C GLN A 47 10.24 5.16 -6.73
N PHE A 48 9.45 4.14 -6.38
CA PHE A 48 9.93 2.81 -5.98
C PHE A 48 9.23 1.71 -6.78
N ASN A 49 9.84 0.52 -6.86
CA ASN A 49 9.20 -0.67 -7.42
C ASN A 49 8.17 -1.27 -6.44
N SER A 50 7.35 -2.21 -6.92
CA SER A 50 6.25 -2.78 -6.14
C SER A 50 6.70 -3.48 -4.84
N ILE A 51 7.86 -4.16 -4.86
CA ILE A 51 8.38 -4.87 -3.68
C ILE A 51 8.86 -3.88 -2.62
N ASP A 52 9.56 -2.82 -3.04
CA ASP A 52 10.03 -1.79 -2.13
C ASP A 52 8.87 -1.03 -1.51
N TRP A 53 7.81 -0.75 -2.27
CA TRP A 53 6.59 -0.19 -1.72
C TRP A 53 5.94 -1.06 -0.65
N VAL A 54 5.86 -2.37 -0.86
CA VAL A 54 5.35 -3.30 0.16
C VAL A 54 6.20 -3.23 1.44
N LYS A 55 7.53 -3.21 1.33
CA LYS A 55 8.44 -3.08 2.48
C LYS A 55 8.26 -1.75 3.20
N ILE A 56 8.10 -0.66 2.46
CA ILE A 56 7.85 0.69 3.02
C ILE A 56 6.52 0.69 3.75
N MET A 57 5.45 0.18 3.13
CA MET A 57 4.12 0.12 3.73
C MET A 57 4.11 -0.73 5.00
N LYS A 58 4.82 -1.87 5.05
CA LYS A 58 4.99 -2.65 6.29
C LYS A 58 5.53 -1.82 7.46
N LYS A 59 6.42 -0.87 7.19
CA LYS A 59 6.97 0.05 8.21
C LYS A 59 6.04 1.23 8.49
N MET A 60 5.38 1.76 7.47
CA MET A 60 4.58 2.99 7.57
C MET A 60 3.15 2.75 8.03
N GLY A 61 2.53 1.62 7.72
CA GLY A 61 1.17 1.27 8.13
C GLY A 61 0.95 1.42 9.64
N PRO A 62 1.79 0.79 10.49
CA PRO A 62 1.70 0.94 11.94
C PRO A 62 1.99 2.37 12.42
N LYS A 63 2.99 3.04 11.82
CA LYS A 63 3.40 4.41 12.21
C LYS A 63 2.36 5.48 11.86
N ALA A 64 1.64 5.27 10.76
CA ALA A 64 0.57 6.15 10.32
C ALA A 64 -0.80 5.71 10.88
N HIS A 65 -0.83 4.69 11.74
CA HIS A 65 -2.03 4.13 12.37
C HIS A 65 -3.12 3.76 11.34
N LEU A 66 -2.71 3.23 10.19
CA LEU A 66 -3.65 2.77 9.17
C LEU A 66 -4.36 1.52 9.68
N ASP A 67 -5.65 1.37 9.38
CA ASP A 67 -6.33 0.08 9.51
C ASP A 67 -5.98 -0.86 8.35
N GLU A 68 -6.42 -2.13 8.40
CA GLU A 68 -6.13 -3.12 7.36
C GLU A 68 -6.68 -2.71 5.98
N ILE A 69 -7.85 -2.06 5.94
CA ILE A 69 -8.52 -1.66 4.70
C ILE A 69 -7.76 -0.49 4.06
N GLN A 70 -7.45 0.54 4.84
CA GLN A 70 -6.65 1.70 4.41
C GLN A 70 -5.26 1.25 3.95
N TYR A 71 -4.60 0.39 4.72
CA TYR A 71 -3.30 -0.19 4.36
C TYR A 71 -3.37 -0.89 3.00
N ASN A 72 -4.35 -1.76 2.78
CA ASN A 72 -4.47 -2.49 1.53
C ASN A 72 -4.82 -1.58 0.35
N LYS A 73 -5.73 -0.60 0.53
CA LYS A 73 -6.10 0.36 -0.52
C LYS A 73 -4.91 1.23 -0.94
N ILE A 74 -4.14 1.76 0.01
CA ILE A 74 -2.95 2.55 -0.29
C ILE A 74 -1.86 1.68 -0.94
N SER A 75 -1.58 0.51 -0.37
CA SER A 75 -0.55 -0.39 -0.89
C SER A 75 -0.86 -0.83 -2.32
N LEU A 76 -2.13 -1.10 -2.63
CA LEU A 76 -2.58 -1.42 -3.98
C LEU A 76 -2.31 -0.26 -4.94
N TYR A 77 -2.70 0.96 -4.56
CA TYR A 77 -2.47 2.15 -5.38
C TYR A 77 -0.98 2.34 -5.68
N LEU A 78 -0.12 2.23 -4.67
CA LEU A 78 1.33 2.37 -4.84
C LEU A 78 1.91 1.26 -5.73
N VAL A 79 1.47 0.02 -5.55
CA VAL A 79 1.94 -1.12 -6.35
C VAL A 79 1.51 -1.02 -7.82
N GLN A 80 0.32 -0.51 -8.12
CA GLN A 80 -0.17 -0.30 -9.49
C GLN A 80 0.53 0.82 -10.25
N ASN A 81 1.05 1.81 -9.52
CA ASN A 81 1.72 2.98 -10.08
C ASN A 81 3.24 2.96 -9.80
N ALA A 82 3.76 1.81 -9.37
CA ALA A 82 5.16 1.62 -9.04
C ALA A 82 6.03 1.72 -10.29
N LYS A 83 7.32 2.02 -10.08
CA LYS A 83 8.33 1.95 -11.13
C LYS A 83 8.39 0.54 -11.73
N HIS A 84 8.37 0.46 -13.06
CA HIS A 84 8.59 -0.76 -13.84
C HIS A 84 10.08 -1.10 -13.98
#